data_AF-A0A060C6P8-F1
#
_entry.id   AF-A0A060C6P8-F1
#
_cell.length_a   1.000
_cell.length_b   1.000
_cell.length_c   1.000
_cell.angle_alpha   90.00
_cell.angle_beta   90.00
_cell.angle_gamma   90.00
#
_symmetry.space_group_name_H-M   'P 1'
#
loop_
_entity.id
_entity.type
_entity.pdbx_description
1 polymer ?
#
loop_
_entity_poly.entity_id
_entity_poly.type
_entity_poly.pdbx_seq_one_letter_code
_entity_poly.pdbx_strand_id
1 'polypeptide(L)'
;MTLVDEVRIDHFRGFEAFWAVPAQAETAKDGVWKKGPGLELFRAVYQKLGHIPLIAEDLGIITDDVCELRETLRLPGMKVLQISYD
;
A
#
# COMPACT_ATOMS: atom_id res chain seq x y z
N MET A 1 2.45 -13.86 14.12
CA MET A 1 2.03 -12.51 14.56
C MET A 1 1.74 -12.60 16.05
N THR A 2 2.34 -11.75 16.89
CA THR A 2 2.33 -11.91 18.36
C THR A 2 1.56 -10.83 19.13
N LEU A 3 1.18 -9.74 18.46
CA LEU A 3 0.54 -8.58 19.09
C LEU A 3 -0.92 -8.39 18.67
N VAL A 4 -1.24 -8.75 17.43
CA VAL A 4 -2.53 -8.50 16.80
C VAL A 4 -2.91 -9.69 15.93
N ASP A 5 -4.21 -9.86 15.74
CA ASP A 5 -4.77 -10.86 14.84
C ASP A 5 -4.65 -10.43 13.37
N GLU A 6 -4.86 -9.14 13.08
CA GLU A 6 -4.81 -8.55 11.74
C GLU A 6 -3.96 -7.29 11.71
N VAL A 7 -3.33 -7.00 10.57
CA VAL A 7 -2.51 -5.80 10.39
C VAL A 7 -3.03 -4.94 9.23
N ARG A 8 -3.43 -3.71 9.54
CA ARG A 8 -3.59 -2.67 8.53
C ARG A 8 -2.22 -2.12 8.16
N ILE A 9 -1.88 -2.15 6.87
CA ILE A 9 -0.66 -1.51 6.37
C ILE A 9 -1.03 -0.13 5.83
N ASP A 10 -0.50 0.89 6.51
CA ASP A 10 -0.64 2.28 6.11
C ASP A 10 0.07 2.55 4.79
N HIS A 11 -0.52 3.39 3.94
CA HIS A 11 0.01 3.78 2.65
C HIS A 11 0.37 2.59 1.75
N PHE A 12 -0.55 1.62 1.62
CA PHE A 12 -0.34 0.38 0.86
C PHE A 12 0.18 0.63 -0.57
N ARG A 13 -0.26 1.74 -1.18
CA ARG A 13 0.16 2.13 -2.54
C ARG A 13 1.67 2.19 -2.72
N GLY A 14 2.44 2.46 -1.66
CA GLY A 14 3.90 2.53 -1.68
C GLY A 14 4.57 1.22 -2.14
N PHE A 15 3.89 0.08 -1.98
CA PHE A 15 4.39 -1.19 -2.50
C PHE A 15 4.29 -1.30 -4.02
N GLU A 16 3.33 -0.63 -4.64
CA GLU A 16 3.21 -0.53 -6.09
C GLU A 16 4.15 0.56 -6.62
N ALA A 17 4.01 1.79 -6.10
CA ALA A 17 4.89 2.91 -6.37
C ALA A 17 4.84 3.94 -5.24
N PHE A 18 5.98 4.57 -4.98
CA PHE A 18 6.15 5.58 -3.94
C PHE A 18 6.72 6.88 -4.51
N TRP A 19 6.35 8.00 -3.89
CA TRP A 19 6.87 9.32 -4.24
C TRP A 19 8.21 9.55 -3.55
N ALA A 20 9.29 9.66 -4.32
CA ALA A 20 10.65 9.82 -3.81
C ALA A 20 11.09 11.28 -3.96
N VAL A 21 11.33 11.94 -2.83
CA VAL A 21 11.76 13.36 -2.77
C VAL A 21 13.25 13.41 -2.41
N PRO A 22 14.06 14.27 -3.06
CA PRO A 22 15.44 14.50 -2.65
C PRO A 22 15.52 14.98 -1.19
N ALA A 23 16.47 14.44 -0.43
CA ALA A 23 16.58 14.71 1.01
C ALA A 23 16.80 16.20 1.34
N GLN A 24 17.34 16.97 0.40
CA GLN A 24 17.62 18.40 0.54
C GLN A 24 16.48 19.30 0.05
N ALA A 25 15.39 18.73 -0.50
CA ALA A 25 14.29 19.54 -1.02
C ALA A 25 13.49 20.17 0.13
N GLU A 26 13.11 21.44 -0.03
CA GLU A 26 12.30 22.15 0.97
C GLU A 26 10.82 21.73 0.96
N THR A 27 10.35 21.17 -0.17
CA THR A 27 8.96 20.72 -0.34
C THR A 27 8.92 19.38 -1.08
N ALA A 28 7.77 18.71 -1.04
CA ALA A 28 7.56 17.45 -1.76
C ALA A 28 7.28 17.62 -3.26
N LYS A 29 7.24 18.84 -3.80
CA LYS A 29 6.78 19.09 -5.18
C LYS A 29 7.67 18.45 -6.25
N ASP A 30 8.98 18.45 -6.03
CA ASP A 30 9.98 18.02 -7.01
C ASP A 30 10.44 16.56 -6.80
N GLY A 31 9.50 15.70 -6.39
CA GLY A 31 9.75 14.27 -6.29
C GLY A 31 9.57 13.53 -7.62
N VAL A 32 9.83 12.23 -7.59
CA VAL A 32 9.58 11.32 -8.71
C VAL A 32 8.91 10.06 -8.22
N TRP A 33 7.95 9.54 -8.99
CA TRP A 33 7.40 8.21 -8.73
C TRP A 33 8.48 7.16 -9.01
N LYS A 34 8.67 6.26 -8.04
CA LYS A 34 9.53 5.07 -8.18
C LYS A 34 8.68 3.82 -7.99
N LYS A 35 8.92 2.81 -8.81
CA LYS A 35 8.25 1.52 -8.68
C LYS A 35 8.66 0.87 -7.35
N GLY A 36 7.68 0.41 -6.59
CA GLY A 36 7.87 -0.40 -5.40
C GLY A 36 8.14 -1.87 -5.74
N PRO A 37 8.30 -2.73 -4.72
CA PRO A 37 8.59 -4.15 -4.92
C PRO A 37 7.40 -4.97 -5.44
N GLY A 38 6.18 -4.42 -5.37
CA GLY A 38 4.96 -5.04 -5.85
C GLY A 38 4.70 -6.42 -5.25
N LEU A 39 4.20 -7.32 -6.10
CA LEU A 39 3.79 -8.67 -5.71
C LEU A 39 4.92 -9.52 -5.13
N GLU A 40 6.17 -9.30 -5.54
CA GLU A 40 7.32 -10.12 -5.12
C GLU A 40 7.58 -10.03 -3.61
N LEU A 41 7.38 -8.85 -3.00
CA LEU A 41 7.47 -8.70 -1.56
C LEU A 41 6.48 -9.62 -0.83
N PHE A 42 5.22 -9.59 -1.25
CA PHE A 42 4.16 -10.35 -0.60
C PHE A 42 4.31 -11.86 -0.85
N ARG A 43 4.80 -12.26 -2.02
CA ARG A 43 5.18 -13.65 -2.30
C ARG A 43 6.22 -14.14 -1.30
N ALA A 44 7.29 -13.37 -1.08
CA ALA A 44 8.34 -13.73 -0.12
C ALA A 44 7.81 -13.79 1.32
N VAL A 45 6.96 -12.83 1.71
CA VAL A 45 6.31 -12.81 3.04
C VAL A 45 5.44 -14.05 3.24
N TYR A 46 4.57 -14.39 2.28
CA TYR A 46 3.68 -15.55 2.40
C TYR A 46 4.43 -16.88 2.33
N GLN A 47 5.52 -16.97 1.57
CA GLN A 47 6.40 -18.14 1.59
C GLN A 47 7.04 -18.34 2.97
N LYS A 48 7.42 -17.27 3.66
CA LYS A 48 8.13 -17.37 4.94
C LYS A 48 7.21 -17.52 6.14
N LEU A 49 6.07 -16.83 6.13
CA LEU A 49 5.18 -16.71 7.29
C LEU A 49 3.85 -17.45 7.11
N GLY A 50 3.59 -18.00 5.92
CA GLY A 50 2.26 -18.47 5.54
C GLY A 50 1.31 -17.30 5.24
N HIS A 51 0.03 -17.60 5.12
CA HIS A 51 -0.98 -16.56 4.96
C HIS A 51 -1.09 -15.73 6.25
N ILE A 52 -0.93 -14.41 6.12
CA ILE A 52 -1.12 -13.46 7.21
C ILE A 52 -2.27 -12.50 6.83
N PRO A 53 -3.21 -12.23 7.76
CA PRO A 53 -4.34 -11.34 7.48
C PRO A 53 -3.87 -9.89 7.47
N LEU A 54 -4.00 -9.26 6.30
CA LEU A 54 -3.60 -7.88 6.04
C LEU A 54 -4.80 -7.08 5.54
N ILE A 55 -4.86 -5.81 5.94
CA ILE A 55 -5.79 -4.81 5.40
C ILE A 55 -4.96 -3.74 4.69
N ALA A 56 -5.31 -3.43 3.45
CA ALA A 56 -4.68 -2.35 2.70
C ALA A 56 -5.35 -1.02 3.04
N GLU A 57 -4.58 -0.05 3.58
CA GLU A 57 -5.02 1.34 3.54
C GLU A 57 -4.85 1.87 2.11
N ASP A 58 -5.96 2.05 1.41
CA ASP A 58 -6.04 2.44 0.00
C ASP A 58 -6.91 3.70 -0.22
N LEU A 59 -6.82 4.69 0.67
CA LEU A 59 -7.53 5.96 0.51
C LEU A 59 -6.77 6.94 -0.40
N GLY A 60 -7.45 8.01 -0.80
CA GLY A 60 -6.90 9.04 -1.69
C GLY A 60 -6.95 8.68 -3.17
N ILE A 61 -6.15 9.38 -3.99
CA ILE A 61 -6.06 9.11 -5.43
C ILE A 61 -5.11 7.93 -5.64
N ILE A 62 -5.66 6.82 -6.10
CA ILE A 62 -4.96 5.55 -6.34
C ILE A 62 -5.02 5.21 -7.83
N THR A 63 -3.97 4.54 -8.30
CA THR A 63 -3.81 4.11 -9.70
C THR A 63 -4.36 2.71 -9.89
N ASP A 64 -4.71 2.34 -11.13
CA ASP A 64 -5.21 0.99 -11.44
C ASP A 64 -4.21 -0.11 -11.03
N ASP A 65 -2.91 0.13 -11.18
CA ASP A 65 -1.85 -0.78 -10.71
C ASP A 65 -1.94 -1.08 -9.20
N VAL A 66 -2.34 -0.10 -8.39
CA VAL A 66 -2.50 -0.28 -6.93
C VAL A 66 -3.71 -1.15 -6.64
N CYS A 67 -4.81 -0.91 -7.37
CA CYS A 67 -6.02 -1.73 -7.30
C CYS A 67 -5.73 -3.17 -7.71
N GLU A 68 -5.02 -3.38 -8.82
CA GLU A 68 -4.63 -4.70 -9.32
C GLU A 68 -3.75 -5.44 -8.30
N LEU A 69 -2.78 -4.76 -7.70
CA LEU A 69 -1.95 -5.35 -6.65
C LEU A 69 -2.78 -5.79 -5.44
N ARG A 70 -3.68 -4.92 -4.96
CA ARG A 70 -4.57 -5.22 -3.81
C ARG A 70 -5.48 -6.41 -4.11
N GLU A 71 -6.08 -6.45 -5.29
CA GLU A 71 -7.00 -7.50 -5.72
C GLU A 71 -6.30 -8.83 -5.96
N THR A 72 -5.12 -8.81 -6.58
CA THR A 72 -4.27 -10.00 -6.77
C THR A 72 -3.91 -10.64 -5.43
N LEU A 73 -3.62 -9.82 -4.42
CA LEU A 73 -3.34 -10.25 -3.05
C LEU A 73 -4.59 -10.57 -2.24
N ARG A 74 -5.79 -10.30 -2.79
CA ARG A 74 -7.10 -10.47 -2.15
C ARG A 74 -7.21 -9.74 -0.81
N LEU A 75 -6.62 -8.55 -0.73
CA LEU A 75 -6.64 -7.75 0.50
C LEU A 75 -7.92 -6.89 0.56
N PRO A 76 -8.60 -6.84 1.72
CA PRO A 76 -9.62 -5.83 1.97
C PRO A 76 -9.00 -4.43 1.91
N GLY A 77 -9.70 -3.51 1.25
CA GLY A 77 -9.40 -2.07 1.27
C GLY A 77 -10.26 -1.32 2.29
N MET A 78 -10.29 0.00 2.20
CA MET A 78 -11.02 0.88 3.10
C MET A 78 -12.01 1.79 2.35
N LYS A 79 -13.13 2.08 3.00
CA LYS A 79 -14.08 3.13 2.62
C LYS A 79 -14.43 3.93 3.86
N VAL A 80 -14.40 5.26 3.74
CA VAL A 80 -14.64 6.18 4.87
C VAL A 80 -15.83 7.06 4.50
N LEU A 81 -16.93 6.95 5.25
CA LEU A 81 -18.18 7.62 4.89
C LEU A 81 -18.10 9.15 4.94
N GLN A 82 -17.22 9.70 5.79
CA GLN A 82 -17.02 11.16 5.90
C GLN A 82 -16.48 11.80 4.62
N ILE A 83 -15.87 11.02 3.71
CA ILE A 83 -15.27 11.49 2.45
C ILE A 83 -16.07 11.04 1.21
N SER A 84 -17.28 10.48 1.39
CA SER A 84 -18.08 9.92 0.28
C SER A 84 -18.95 10.93 -0.48
N TYR A 85 -19.04 12.17 0.01
CA TYR A 85 -20.05 13.15 -0.43
C TYR A 85 -19.47 14.44 -1.01
N ASP A 86 -18.15 14.51 -1.17
CA ASP A 86 -17.42 15.61 -1.80
C ASP A 86 -17.07 15.30 -3.27
#